data_AF-A0A2W4JLZ5-F1
#
_entry.id   AF-A0A2W4JLZ5-F1
#
_cell.length_a   1.000
_cell.length_b   1.000
_cell.length_c   1.000
_cell.angle_alpha   90.00
_cell.angle_beta   90.00
_cell.angle_gamma   90.00
#
_symmetry.space_group_name_H-M   'P 1'
#
loop_
_entity.id
_entity.type
_entity.pdbx_description
1 polymer ?
#
loop_
_entity_poly.entity_id
_entity_poly.type
_entity_poly.pdbx_seq_one_letter_code
_entity_poly.pdbx_strand_id
1 'polypeptide(L)'
;MAEVNFVLTDHGEHGIGISSPQLPGLIAGVASLQEATATYLLRLARDVDASIDGFVVHVERLVQFGDQTFIVRCRQDYGTNHRARIAEALVAELHGAPDFRADWPHNALGDVVLVAALGTDRVGDIADAETAGEPVVAVFPYGEDFKAVGIQSPSNEERALTLDAYVRRLLGEDAATGRVREFALA
;
A
#
# COMPACT_ATOMS: atom_id res chain seq x y z
N MET A 1 -6.53 1.07 -23.32
CA MET A 1 -6.32 -0.27 -22.73
C MET A 1 -6.01 -0.05 -21.26
N ALA A 2 -6.13 -1.06 -20.40
CA ALA A 2 -6.04 -0.87 -18.94
C ALA A 2 -4.61 -1.12 -18.45
N GLU A 3 -4.17 -0.28 -17.51
CA GLU A 3 -3.02 -0.57 -16.65
C GLU A 3 -3.46 -1.57 -15.57
N VAL A 4 -2.65 -2.60 -15.33
CA VAL A 4 -2.96 -3.66 -14.36
C VAL A 4 -2.05 -3.56 -13.14
N ASN A 5 -2.62 -3.71 -11.94
CA ASN A 5 -1.89 -3.81 -10.69
C ASN A 5 -1.45 -5.25 -10.45
N PHE A 6 -0.15 -5.46 -10.26
CA PHE A 6 0.40 -6.68 -9.68
C PHE A 6 0.73 -6.44 -8.21
N VAL A 7 0.39 -7.42 -7.38
CA VAL A 7 0.73 -7.45 -5.95
C VAL A 7 1.71 -8.60 -5.72
N LEU A 8 2.90 -8.25 -5.25
CA LEU A 8 4.01 -9.14 -4.95
C LEU A 8 4.11 -9.25 -3.43
N THR A 9 3.67 -10.37 -2.87
CA THR A 9 3.64 -10.60 -1.43
C THR A 9 4.90 -11.34 -0.99
N ASP A 10 5.75 -10.70 -0.19
CA ASP A 10 6.97 -11.25 0.38
C ASP A 10 6.63 -12.14 1.59
N HIS A 11 6.82 -13.45 1.44
CA HIS A 11 6.64 -14.45 2.49
C HIS A 11 7.97 -14.84 3.15
N GLY A 12 9.03 -14.03 3.00
CA GLY A 12 10.35 -14.29 3.57
C GLY A 12 10.99 -15.53 2.97
N GLU A 13 11.27 -16.55 3.79
CA GLU A 13 11.94 -17.78 3.33
C GLU A 13 11.11 -18.62 2.35
N HIS A 14 9.82 -18.35 2.24
CA HIS A 14 8.91 -19.06 1.34
C HIS A 14 8.79 -18.42 -0.06
N GLY A 15 9.52 -17.33 -0.32
CA GLY A 15 9.55 -16.65 -1.60
C GLY A 15 8.46 -15.59 -1.77
N ILE A 16 8.18 -15.24 -3.02
CA ILE A 16 7.27 -14.15 -3.39
C ILE A 16 6.03 -14.72 -4.07
N GLY A 17 4.86 -14.45 -3.50
CA GLY A 17 3.57 -14.70 -4.14
C GLY A 17 3.22 -13.55 -5.09
N ILE A 18 2.63 -13.85 -6.25
CA ILE A 18 2.24 -12.85 -7.26
C ILE A 18 0.77 -13.02 -7.57
N SER A 19 0.02 -11.93 -7.43
CA SER A 19 -1.41 -11.86 -7.74
C SER A 19 -1.78 -10.54 -8.41
N SER A 20 -3.02 -10.44 -8.88
CA SER A 20 -3.59 -9.17 -9.39
C SER A 20 -5.08 -9.09 -9.07
N PRO A 21 -5.56 -7.99 -8.47
CA PRO A 21 -6.99 -7.78 -8.23
C PRO A 21 -7.80 -7.62 -9.53
N GLN A 22 -7.14 -7.24 -10.62
CA GLN A 22 -7.77 -7.01 -11.93
C GLN A 22 -7.71 -8.22 -12.87
N LEU A 23 -6.91 -9.23 -12.53
CA LEU A 23 -6.77 -10.46 -13.31
C LEU A 23 -7.18 -11.67 -12.45
N PRO A 24 -8.48 -11.98 -12.35
CA PRO A 24 -8.97 -13.11 -11.57
C PRO A 24 -8.29 -14.43 -11.97
N GLY A 25 -7.82 -15.18 -10.98
CA GLY A 25 -7.15 -16.47 -11.19
C GLY A 25 -5.65 -16.38 -11.47
N LEU A 26 -5.08 -15.17 -11.60
CA LEU A 26 -3.63 -15.00 -11.65
C LEU A 26 -3.04 -15.26 -10.26
N ILE A 27 -2.46 -16.45 -10.11
CA ILE A 27 -1.67 -16.85 -8.94
C ILE A 27 -0.37 -17.44 -9.46
N ALA A 28 0.74 -16.80 -9.11
CA ALA A 28 2.08 -17.25 -9.46
C ALA A 28 3.03 -17.04 -8.29
N GLY A 29 4.28 -17.51 -8.44
CA GLY A 29 5.31 -17.29 -7.44
C GLY A 29 6.71 -17.42 -8.01
N VAL A 30 7.65 -16.78 -7.32
CA VAL A 30 9.10 -16.80 -7.61
C VAL A 30 9.88 -16.90 -6.32
N ALA A 31 11.16 -17.30 -6.38
CA ALA A 31 11.96 -17.46 -5.15
C ALA A 31 12.42 -16.12 -4.56
N SER A 32 12.50 -15.06 -5.39
CA SER A 32 13.01 -13.76 -4.97
C SER A 32 12.38 -12.60 -5.75
N LEU A 33 12.34 -11.39 -5.18
CA LEU A 33 11.81 -10.21 -5.88
C LEU A 33 12.55 -9.91 -7.19
N GLN A 34 13.84 -10.27 -7.28
CA GLN A 34 14.65 -10.07 -8.48
C GLN A 34 14.16 -10.93 -9.66
N GLU A 35 13.51 -12.06 -9.40
CA GLU A 35 12.95 -12.93 -10.43
C GLU A 35 11.62 -12.41 -10.99
N ALA A 36 10.89 -11.58 -10.24
CA ALA A 36 9.64 -10.94 -10.65
C ALA A 36 9.87 -9.75 -11.61
N THR A 37 10.62 -10.01 -12.68
CA THR A 37 10.97 -9.00 -13.69
C THR A 37 9.74 -8.53 -14.47
N ALA A 38 9.83 -7.34 -15.07
CA ALA A 38 8.79 -6.81 -15.97
C ALA A 38 8.39 -7.82 -17.06
N THR A 39 9.37 -8.49 -17.68
CA THR A 39 9.12 -9.51 -18.71
C THR A 39 8.34 -10.71 -18.15
N TYR A 40 8.67 -11.13 -16.92
CA TYR A 40 7.96 -12.23 -16.27
C TYR A 40 6.50 -11.85 -15.96
N LEU A 41 6.26 -10.66 -15.41
CA LEU A 41 4.91 -10.16 -15.12
C LEU A 41 4.06 -9.98 -16.39
N LEU A 42 4.64 -9.42 -17.45
CA LEU A 42 3.96 -9.29 -18.75
C LEU A 42 3.60 -10.66 -19.34
N ARG A 43 4.43 -11.69 -19.15
CA ARG A 43 4.11 -13.06 -19.56
C ARG A 43 2.93 -13.59 -18.77
N LEU A 44 2.92 -13.44 -17.45
CA LEU A 44 1.78 -13.88 -16.61
C LEU A 44 0.45 -13.24 -17.04
N ALA A 45 0.44 -11.93 -17.33
CA ALA A 45 -0.77 -11.28 -17.83
C ALA A 45 -1.25 -11.87 -19.17
N ARG A 46 -0.32 -12.18 -20.08
CA ARG A 46 -0.66 -12.81 -21.36
C ARG A 46 -1.18 -14.23 -21.20
N ASP A 47 -0.66 -14.98 -20.23
CA ASP A 47 -1.08 -16.36 -19.97
C ASP A 47 -2.55 -16.44 -19.50
N VAL A 48 -3.08 -15.35 -18.94
CA VAL A 48 -4.51 -15.19 -18.58
C VAL A 48 -5.30 -14.38 -19.63
N ASP A 49 -4.78 -14.29 -20.85
CA ASP A 49 -5.38 -13.60 -22.01
C ASP A 49 -5.70 -12.11 -21.78
N ALA A 50 -4.93 -11.46 -20.90
CA ALA A 50 -5.09 -10.03 -20.64
C ALA A 50 -4.34 -9.18 -21.67
N SER A 51 -5.08 -8.31 -22.37
CA SER A 51 -4.50 -7.23 -23.16
C SER A 51 -4.19 -6.03 -22.26
N ILE A 52 -2.90 -5.82 -21.98
CA ILE A 52 -2.43 -4.76 -21.06
C ILE A 52 -1.49 -3.78 -21.76
N ASP A 53 -1.66 -2.48 -21.50
CA ASP A 53 -0.80 -1.40 -22.00
C ASP A 53 0.42 -1.16 -21.08
N GLY A 54 0.29 -1.55 -19.82
CA GLY A 54 1.23 -1.30 -18.76
C GLY A 54 0.79 -1.96 -17.47
N PHE A 55 1.62 -1.86 -16.45
CA PHE A 55 1.31 -2.38 -15.14
C PHE A 55 1.97 -1.57 -14.03
N VAL A 56 1.34 -1.57 -12.88
CA VAL A 56 1.89 -1.07 -11.62
C VAL A 56 2.23 -2.27 -10.75
N VAL A 57 3.35 -2.22 -10.06
CA VAL A 57 3.77 -3.26 -9.13
C VAL A 57 3.68 -2.71 -7.71
N HIS A 58 3.03 -3.46 -6.84
CA HIS A 58 3.05 -3.26 -5.40
C HIS A 58 3.80 -4.41 -4.76
N VAL A 59 4.71 -4.11 -3.84
CA VAL A 59 5.33 -5.11 -2.97
C VAL A 59 4.69 -5.02 -1.61
N GLU A 60 4.31 -6.16 -1.06
CA GLU A 60 3.73 -6.29 0.26
C GLU A 60 4.61 -7.14 1.16
N ARG A 61 4.57 -6.82 2.45
CA ARG A 61 5.11 -7.67 3.52
C ARG A 61 4.04 -7.86 4.58
N LEU A 62 3.82 -9.11 4.97
CA LEU A 62 2.97 -9.42 6.12
C LEU A 62 3.78 -9.34 7.41
N VAL A 63 3.18 -8.71 8.42
CA VAL A 63 3.73 -8.62 9.77
C VAL A 63 2.63 -9.04 10.75
N GLN A 64 2.85 -10.13 11.49
CA GLN A 64 1.83 -10.74 12.33
C GLN A 64 2.15 -10.58 13.81
N PHE A 65 1.15 -10.24 14.62
CA PHE A 65 1.24 -10.12 16.07
C PHE A 65 0.00 -10.71 16.75
N GLY A 66 0.12 -11.92 17.28
CA GLY A 66 -1.04 -12.65 17.80
C GLY A 66 -2.08 -12.85 16.70
N ASP A 67 -3.28 -12.32 16.91
CA ASP A 67 -4.39 -12.42 15.96
C ASP A 67 -4.46 -11.23 14.98
N GLN A 68 -3.55 -10.25 15.08
CA GLN A 68 -3.50 -9.09 14.19
C GLN A 68 -2.49 -9.31 13.05
N THR A 69 -2.92 -9.03 11.82
CA THR A 69 -2.06 -9.03 10.63
C THR A 69 -1.96 -7.61 10.08
N PHE A 70 -0.73 -7.16 9.86
CA PHE A 70 -0.42 -5.92 9.17
C PHE A 70 0.17 -6.25 7.80
N ILE A 71 -0.36 -5.61 6.76
CA ILE A 71 0.15 -5.67 5.39
C ILE A 71 0.83 -4.34 5.12
N VAL A 72 2.16 -4.35 5.06
CA VAL A 72 2.95 -3.16 4.71
C VAL A 72 3.21 -3.19 3.20
N ARG A 73 2.63 -2.25 2.47
CA ARG A 73 2.65 -2.20 1.01
C ARG A 73 3.44 -0.99 0.50
N CYS A 74 4.21 -1.16 -0.56
CA CYS A 74 4.83 -0.05 -1.29
C CYS A 74 4.68 -0.22 -2.81
N ARG A 75 4.42 0.87 -3.52
CA ARG A 75 4.44 0.91 -4.99
C ARG A 75 5.89 0.90 -5.48
N GLN A 76 6.16 0.13 -6.53
CA GLN A 76 7.42 0.21 -7.28
C GLN A 76 7.30 1.21 -8.43
N ASP A 77 8.07 2.29 -8.30
CA ASP A 77 8.26 3.34 -9.29
C ASP A 77 9.61 4.06 -9.05
N TYR A 78 9.78 5.28 -9.56
CA TYR A 78 11.00 6.08 -9.36
C TYR A 78 11.28 6.43 -7.87
N GLY A 79 10.27 6.40 -7.02
CA GLY A 79 10.33 6.62 -5.58
C GLY A 79 10.45 5.35 -4.74
N THR A 80 10.65 4.17 -5.34
CA THR A 80 10.73 2.87 -4.65
C THR A 80 11.68 2.90 -3.46
N ASN A 81 12.90 3.42 -3.63
CA ASN A 81 13.90 3.45 -2.56
C ASN A 81 13.44 4.27 -1.35
N HIS A 82 12.67 5.33 -1.58
CA HIS A 82 12.14 6.15 -0.49
C HIS A 82 11.01 5.39 0.22
N ARG A 83 10.04 4.83 -0.52
CA ARG A 83 8.95 4.05 0.07
C ARG A 83 9.44 2.79 0.79
N ALA A 84 10.51 2.16 0.31
CA ALA A 84 11.15 1.03 0.98
C ALA A 84 11.67 1.41 2.37
N ARG A 85 12.33 2.58 2.51
CA ARG A 85 12.78 3.08 3.83
C ARG A 85 11.61 3.37 4.77
N ILE A 86 10.53 3.96 4.26
CA ILE A 86 9.30 4.18 5.05
C ILE A 86 8.72 2.84 5.51
N ALA A 87 8.62 1.86 4.61
CA ALA A 87 8.12 0.54 4.92
C ALA A 87 9.00 -0.18 5.96
N GLU A 88 10.33 -0.11 5.84
CA GLU A 88 11.27 -0.66 6.83
C GLU A 88 11.08 -0.01 8.21
N ALA A 89 10.98 1.31 8.26
CA ALA A 89 10.77 2.04 9.50
C ALA A 89 9.40 1.72 10.12
N LEU A 90 8.34 1.59 9.31
CA LEU A 90 7.03 1.11 9.75
C LEU A 90 7.08 -0.29 10.35
N VAL A 91 7.76 -1.22 9.69
CA VAL A 91 7.94 -2.59 10.20
C VAL A 91 8.71 -2.58 11.52
N ALA A 92 9.75 -1.75 11.64
CA ALA A 92 10.49 -1.59 12.89
C ALA A 92 9.60 -1.04 14.01
N GLU A 93 8.80 -0.01 13.74
CA GLU A 93 7.88 0.60 14.71
C GLU A 93 6.80 -0.39 15.17
N LEU A 94 6.21 -1.15 14.24
CA LEU A 94 5.26 -2.22 14.55
C LEU A 94 5.83 -3.27 15.53
N HIS A 95 7.13 -3.58 15.43
CA HIS A 95 7.81 -4.48 16.37
C HIS A 95 8.21 -3.80 17.68
N GLY A 96 8.60 -2.53 17.62
CA GLY A 96 9.15 -1.78 18.76
C GLY A 96 8.10 -1.23 19.71
N ALA A 97 6.90 -0.91 19.22
CA ALA A 97 5.88 -0.19 19.98
C ALA A 97 4.51 -0.90 19.93
N PRO A 98 4.13 -1.66 20.97
CA PRO A 98 2.82 -2.30 21.06
C PRO A 98 1.64 -1.33 20.86
N ASP A 99 1.73 -0.14 21.43
CA ASP A 99 0.71 0.92 21.34
C ASP A 99 0.60 1.50 19.92
N PHE A 100 1.65 1.36 19.10
CA PHE A 100 1.61 1.79 17.71
C PHE A 100 0.61 0.96 16.89
N ARG A 101 0.41 -0.31 17.26
CA ARG A 101 -0.50 -1.25 16.59
C ARG A 101 -1.98 -1.01 16.91
N ALA A 102 -2.29 -0.16 17.89
CA ALA A 102 -3.65 0.12 18.29
C ALA A 102 -4.38 1.01 17.27
N ASP A 103 -5.70 0.80 17.19
CA ASP A 103 -6.68 1.68 16.55
C ASP A 103 -6.47 1.98 15.04
N TRP A 104 -5.82 1.07 14.32
CA TRP A 104 -5.80 1.13 12.86
C TRP A 104 -7.12 0.62 12.27
N PRO A 105 -7.57 1.16 11.12
CA PRO A 105 -8.74 0.64 10.45
C PRO A 105 -8.46 -0.76 9.89
N HIS A 106 -9.35 -1.70 10.20
CA HIS A 106 -9.28 -3.08 9.73
C HIS A 106 -10.14 -3.29 8.49
N ASN A 107 -9.69 -4.14 7.58
CA ASN A 107 -10.49 -4.60 6.46
C ASN A 107 -11.51 -5.69 6.89
N ALA A 108 -12.27 -6.23 5.94
CA ALA A 108 -13.29 -7.24 6.23
C ALA A 108 -12.72 -8.57 6.78
N LEU A 109 -11.43 -8.83 6.54
CA LEU A 109 -10.71 -10.00 7.04
C LEU A 109 -10.04 -9.77 8.39
N GLY A 110 -10.07 -8.54 8.91
CA GLY A 110 -9.40 -8.16 10.16
C GLY A 110 -7.95 -7.73 9.98
N ASP A 111 -7.45 -7.62 8.75
CA ASP A 111 -6.10 -7.16 8.45
C ASP A 111 -6.02 -5.63 8.42
N VAL A 112 -4.85 -5.08 8.69
CA VAL A 112 -4.54 -3.65 8.57
C VAL A 112 -3.61 -3.44 7.38
N VAL A 113 -4.02 -2.63 6.41
CA VAL A 113 -3.17 -2.30 5.25
C VAL A 113 -2.52 -0.92 5.43
N LEU A 114 -1.20 -0.92 5.56
CA LEU A 114 -0.36 0.27 5.67
C LEU A 114 0.41 0.47 4.36
N VAL A 115 0.10 1.53 3.63
CA VAL A 115 0.74 1.88 2.36
C VAL A 115 1.83 2.90 2.63
N ALA A 116 3.10 2.50 2.50
CA ALA A 116 4.22 3.41 2.46
C ALA A 116 4.15 4.23 1.17
N ALA A 117 3.94 5.55 1.31
CA ALA A 117 3.64 6.47 0.21
C ALA A 117 4.50 7.74 0.27
N LEU A 118 4.38 8.58 -0.75
CA LEU A 118 5.00 9.91 -0.82
C LEU A 118 3.92 10.98 -0.79
N GLY A 119 4.21 12.17 -0.25
CA GLY A 119 3.25 13.29 -0.22
C GLY A 119 2.71 13.69 -1.60
N THR A 120 3.44 13.38 -2.67
CA THR A 120 3.07 13.60 -4.07
C THR A 120 2.14 12.53 -4.66
N ASP A 121 1.98 11.39 -4.00
CA ASP A 121 1.11 10.30 -4.46
C ASP A 121 -0.35 10.74 -4.44
N ARG A 122 -1.12 10.27 -5.43
CA ARG A 122 -2.55 10.57 -5.52
C ARG A 122 -3.36 9.63 -4.62
N VAL A 123 -4.38 10.18 -3.97
CA VAL A 123 -5.33 9.40 -3.17
C VAL A 123 -6.03 8.35 -4.01
N GLY A 124 -6.40 8.68 -5.25
CA GLY A 124 -7.03 7.76 -6.20
C GLY A 124 -6.17 6.53 -6.49
N ASP A 125 -4.89 6.73 -6.80
CA ASP A 125 -3.95 5.64 -7.11
C ASP A 125 -3.80 4.67 -5.93
N ILE A 126 -3.80 5.19 -4.69
CA ILE A 126 -3.71 4.35 -3.48
C ILE A 126 -5.02 3.61 -3.24
N ALA A 127 -6.16 4.27 -3.41
CA ALA A 127 -7.48 3.65 -3.25
C ALA A 127 -7.76 2.58 -4.32
N ASP A 128 -7.24 2.75 -5.53
CA ASP A 128 -7.45 1.83 -6.66
C ASP A 128 -6.59 0.57 -6.57
N ALA A 129 -5.52 0.60 -5.78
CA ALA A 129 -4.72 -0.58 -5.48
C ALA A 129 -5.45 -1.58 -4.56
N GLU A 130 -6.61 -1.19 -4.02
CA GLU A 130 -7.36 -1.98 -3.04
C GLU A 130 -8.66 -2.53 -3.59
N THR A 131 -9.04 -3.68 -3.05
CA THR A 131 -10.26 -4.34 -3.48
C THR A 131 -11.47 -3.62 -2.86
N ALA A 132 -12.41 -3.19 -3.71
CA ALA A 132 -13.77 -2.81 -3.34
C ALA A 132 -13.95 -1.87 -2.11
N GLY A 133 -13.17 -0.78 -2.02
CA GLY A 133 -13.40 0.28 -1.04
C GLY A 133 -13.08 -0.10 0.41
N GLU A 134 -12.28 -1.16 0.60
CA GLU A 134 -11.69 -1.48 1.90
C GLU A 134 -10.82 -0.33 2.42
N PRO A 135 -10.78 -0.13 3.75
CA PRO A 135 -10.01 0.96 4.32
C PRO A 135 -8.51 0.65 4.24
N VAL A 136 -7.74 1.65 3.85
CA VAL A 136 -6.28 1.61 3.88
C VAL A 136 -5.69 2.85 4.49
N VAL A 137 -4.45 2.72 4.97
CA VAL A 137 -3.75 3.81 5.63
C VAL A 137 -2.53 4.18 4.81
N ALA A 138 -2.52 5.38 4.23
CA ALA A 138 -1.32 5.90 3.60
C ALA A 138 -0.41 6.52 4.66
N VAL A 139 0.84 6.08 4.72
CA VAL A 139 1.89 6.62 5.61
C VAL A 139 2.96 7.29 4.78
N PHE A 140 3.26 8.55 5.09
CA PHE A 140 4.21 9.33 4.29
C PHE A 140 4.86 10.46 5.12
N PRO A 141 6.06 10.93 4.71
CA PRO A 141 6.70 12.08 5.34
C PRO A 141 5.89 13.35 5.08
N TYR A 142 5.72 14.16 6.10
CA TYR A 142 5.00 15.42 6.03
C TYR A 142 5.63 16.46 6.96
N GLY A 143 6.38 17.39 6.39
CA GLY A 143 7.22 18.30 7.19
C GLY A 143 8.40 17.55 7.80
N GLU A 144 8.57 17.67 9.12
CA GLU A 144 9.63 16.98 9.88
C GLU A 144 9.19 15.62 10.43
N ASP A 145 7.89 15.29 10.35
CA ASP A 145 7.27 14.10 10.93
C ASP A 145 6.66 13.17 9.87
N PHE A 146 6.04 12.07 10.32
CA PHE A 146 5.21 11.21 9.50
C PHE A 146 3.72 11.44 9.79
N LYS A 147 2.91 11.35 8.75
CA LYS A 147 1.45 11.27 8.87
C LYS A 147 0.98 9.93 8.35
N ALA A 148 0.01 9.35 9.05
CA ALA A 148 -0.86 8.32 8.52
C ALA A 148 -2.23 8.92 8.24
N VAL A 149 -2.80 8.60 7.08
CA VAL A 149 -4.16 9.01 6.71
C VAL A 149 -4.99 7.84 6.25
N GLY A 150 -6.16 7.67 6.86
CA GLY A 150 -7.16 6.67 6.47
C GLY A 150 -7.89 7.05 5.18
N ILE A 151 -7.80 6.20 4.17
CA ILE A 151 -8.44 6.31 2.87
C ILE A 151 -9.45 5.17 2.75
N GLN A 152 -10.72 5.53 2.65
CA GLN A 152 -11.82 4.60 2.43
C GLN A 152 -12.85 5.31 1.56
N SER A 153 -13.20 4.70 0.43
CA SER A 153 -14.19 5.23 -0.52
C SER A 153 -14.08 6.74 -0.80
N PRO A 154 -12.89 7.26 -1.18
CA PRO A 154 -12.70 8.69 -1.41
C PRO A 154 -13.57 9.19 -2.56
N SER A 155 -14.12 10.39 -2.41
CA SER A 155 -14.87 11.09 -3.46
C SER A 155 -13.98 11.38 -4.67
N ASN A 156 -14.59 11.65 -5.83
CA ASN A 156 -13.83 12.00 -7.05
C ASN A 156 -12.93 13.22 -6.87
N GLU A 157 -13.34 14.19 -6.04
CA GLU A 157 -12.51 15.35 -5.70
C GLU A 157 -11.30 14.95 -4.85
N GLU A 158 -11.51 14.14 -3.80
CA GLU A 158 -10.41 13.66 -2.95
C GLU A 158 -9.43 12.78 -3.74
N ARG A 159 -9.95 11.92 -4.64
CA ARG A 159 -9.14 11.06 -5.50
C ARG A 159 -8.16 11.84 -6.38
N ALA A 160 -8.51 13.07 -6.78
CA ALA A 160 -7.65 13.93 -7.58
C ALA A 160 -6.54 14.62 -6.77
N LEU A 161 -6.61 14.61 -5.44
CA LEU A 161 -5.62 15.25 -4.58
C LEU A 161 -4.38 14.37 -4.40
N THR A 162 -3.24 15.03 -4.28
CA THR A 162 -2.03 14.43 -3.69
C THR A 162 -2.24 14.23 -2.19
N LEU A 163 -1.56 13.27 -1.55
CA LEU A 163 -1.59 13.06 -0.11
C LEU A 163 -1.32 14.33 0.71
N ASP A 164 -0.36 15.16 0.28
CA ASP A 164 -0.08 16.45 0.91
C ASP A 164 -1.29 17.38 0.93
N ALA A 165 -1.90 17.60 -0.25
CA ALA A 165 -3.07 18.43 -0.41
C ALA A 165 -4.28 17.85 0.34
N TYR A 166 -4.42 16.52 0.34
CA TYR A 166 -5.49 15.83 1.02
C TYR A 166 -5.41 15.98 2.54
N VAL A 167 -4.22 15.75 3.13
CA VAL A 167 -4.01 15.97 4.57
C VAL A 167 -4.16 17.44 4.94
N ARG A 168 -3.64 18.39 4.14
CA ARG A 168 -3.89 19.83 4.37
C ARG A 168 -5.38 20.17 4.40
N ARG A 169 -6.16 19.59 3.50
CA ARG A 169 -7.62 19.76 3.47
C ARG A 169 -8.26 19.20 4.73
N LEU A 170 -7.95 17.96 5.10
CA LEU A 170 -8.50 17.33 6.31
C LEU A 170 -8.19 18.12 7.59
N LEU A 171 -6.95 18.61 7.72
CA LEU A 171 -6.53 19.42 8.86
C LEU A 171 -7.18 20.82 8.87
N GLY A 172 -7.57 21.35 7.71
CA GLY A 172 -8.24 22.64 7.57
C GLY A 172 -9.76 22.60 7.73
N GLU A 173 -10.41 21.47 7.43
CA GLU A 173 -11.88 21.34 7.43
C GLU A 173 -12.46 20.89 8.79
N ASP A 174 -11.80 19.99 9.53
CA ASP A 174 -12.04 19.74 10.97
C ASP A 174 -11.00 18.74 11.49
N ALA A 175 -10.08 19.17 12.36
CA ALA A 175 -9.04 18.29 12.93
C ALA A 175 -9.63 17.11 13.75
N ALA A 176 -10.94 17.11 14.01
CA ALA A 176 -11.68 16.11 14.77
C ALA A 176 -12.01 14.82 13.99
N THR A 177 -11.73 14.74 12.69
CA THR A 177 -12.12 13.55 11.88
C THR A 177 -11.43 12.25 12.32
N GLY A 178 -10.34 12.32 13.09
CA GLY A 178 -9.56 11.13 13.51
C GLY A 178 -8.93 10.35 12.36
N ARG A 179 -9.08 10.84 11.12
CA ARG A 179 -8.57 10.21 9.89
C ARG A 179 -7.07 10.40 9.70
N VAL A 180 -6.49 11.41 10.36
CA VAL A 180 -5.06 11.72 10.30
C VAL A 180 -4.43 11.43 11.66
N ARG A 181 -3.44 10.55 11.68
CA ARG A 181 -2.60 10.26 12.84
C ARG A 181 -1.19 10.80 12.58
N GLU A 182 -0.60 11.41 13.59
CA GLU A 182 0.79 11.90 13.56
C GLU A 182 1.66 11.03 14.46
N PHE A 183 2.87 10.73 14.00
CA PHE A 183 3.88 10.00 14.76
C PHE A 183 5.26 10.22 14.14
N ALA A 184 6.28 9.94 14.94
CA ALA A 184 7.63 9.75 14.44
C ALA A 184 7.86 8.25 14.19
N LEU A 185 8.56 7.92 13.10
CA LEU A 185 9.14 6.59 12.91
C LEU A 185 10.58 6.63 13.44
N ALA A 186 10.95 5.62 14.23
CA ALA A 186 12.30 5.48 14.78
C ALA A 186 13.39 5.20 13.72
#